data_AF-A0A6I7WRU8-F1
#
_entry.id   AF-A0A6I7WRU8-F1
#
_cell.length_a   1.000
_cell.length_b   1.000
_cell.length_c   1.000
_cell.angle_alpha   90.00
_cell.angle_beta   90.00
_cell.angle_gamma   90.00
#
_symmetry.space_group_name_H-M   'P 1'
#
loop_
_entity.id
_entity.type
_entity.pdbx_description
1 polymer ?
#
loop_
_entity_poly.entity_id
_entity_poly.type
_entity_poly.pdbx_seq_one_letter_code
_entity_poly.pdbx_strand_id
1 'polypeptide(L)'
;MSNEIEERELIVKINHASYSMKAGTVDILFVSSDNGKHIELPSSKEFPTKGVFISSEFENISRQFKEEELFYLQKWTRDDGKIDELNSGVLPPGDHIHWAKGTAVKKKDPLSFIPIFDGKLPNISTGEVDINGLPVNKPFFIRDHQEIYGPFTANARQADETIKASPFPQTVLNIKILTATC
;
A
#
# COMPACT_ATOMS: atom_id res chain seq x y z
N MET A 1 0.33 14.18 -32.55
CA MET A 1 -0.32 14.45 -31.25
C MET A 1 0.27 13.44 -30.28
N SER A 2 1.15 13.90 -29.40
CA SER A 2 1.84 13.08 -28.42
C SER A 2 0.86 12.70 -27.32
N ASN A 3 0.43 11.45 -27.29
CA ASN A 3 -0.31 10.88 -26.17
C ASN A 3 0.67 10.86 -24.98
N GLU A 4 0.52 11.78 -24.04
CA GLU A 4 1.01 11.57 -22.68
C GLU A 4 0.34 10.28 -22.20
N ILE A 5 1.15 9.22 -22.05
CA ILE A 5 0.69 8.00 -21.41
C ILE A 5 0.47 8.43 -19.95
N GLU A 6 -0.79 8.59 -19.54
CA GLU A 6 -1.12 8.62 -18.12
C GLU A 6 -0.52 7.34 -17.52
N GLU A 7 0.60 7.47 -16.80
CA GLU A 7 1.26 6.36 -16.12
C GLU A 7 0.38 5.96 -14.94
N ARG A 8 -0.68 5.18 -15.22
CA ARG A 8 -1.56 4.58 -14.22
C ARG A 8 -0.90 3.31 -13.68
N GLU A 9 -0.87 3.18 -12.36
CA GLU A 9 -0.38 2.00 -11.65
C GLU A 9 -1.50 1.48 -10.74
N LEU A 10 -1.62 0.16 -10.60
CA LEU A 10 -2.53 -0.44 -9.61
C LEU A 10 -1.78 -0.67 -8.31
N ILE A 11 -2.38 -0.28 -7.18
CA ILE A 11 -1.88 -0.62 -5.85
C ILE A 11 -2.59 -1.88 -5.41
N VAL A 12 -1.82 -2.95 -5.25
CA VAL A 12 -2.34 -4.29 -5.07
C VAL A 12 -1.72 -4.98 -3.85
N LYS A 13 -2.39 -6.04 -3.40
CA LYS A 13 -1.82 -7.02 -2.46
C LYS A 13 -1.99 -8.45 -2.97
N ILE A 14 -1.21 -9.38 -2.43
CA ILE A 14 -1.39 -10.81 -2.75
C ILE A 14 -2.75 -11.26 -2.22
N ASN A 15 -3.52 -11.98 -3.04
CA ASN A 15 -4.74 -12.68 -2.60
C ASN A 15 -4.42 -14.15 -2.37
N HIS A 16 -4.06 -14.89 -3.43
CA HIS A 16 -3.66 -16.30 -3.28
C HIS A 16 -2.76 -16.76 -4.44
N ALA A 17 -1.91 -17.74 -4.15
CA ALA A 17 -1.15 -18.46 -5.17
C ALA A 17 -2.00 -19.58 -5.79
N SER A 18 -1.79 -19.86 -7.08
CA SER A 18 -2.28 -21.10 -7.68
C SER A 18 -1.49 -22.31 -7.16
N TYR A 19 -2.03 -23.52 -7.38
CA TYR A 19 -1.37 -24.78 -6.99
C TYR A 19 0.06 -24.92 -7.57
N SER A 20 0.28 -24.40 -8.77
CA SER A 20 1.60 -24.45 -9.43
C SER A 20 2.63 -23.45 -8.87
N MET A 21 2.20 -22.51 -8.02
CA MET A 21 2.93 -21.33 -7.55
C MET A 21 3.48 -20.39 -8.63
N LYS A 22 3.37 -20.74 -9.92
CA LYS A 22 3.80 -19.92 -11.06
C LYS A 22 2.81 -18.83 -11.44
N ALA A 23 1.55 -19.06 -11.09
CA ALA A 23 0.44 -18.13 -11.27
C ALA A 23 -0.24 -17.86 -9.93
N GLY A 24 -1.04 -16.81 -9.87
CA GLY A 24 -1.81 -16.44 -8.69
C GLY A 24 -2.68 -15.22 -8.95
N THR A 25 -3.29 -14.70 -7.91
CA THR A 25 -4.20 -13.55 -7.99
C THR A 25 -3.76 -12.49 -7.00
N VAL A 26 -3.95 -11.23 -7.41
CA VAL A 26 -3.76 -10.05 -6.57
C VAL A 26 -5.07 -9.25 -6.49
N ASP A 27 -5.33 -8.65 -5.35
CA ASP A 27 -6.47 -7.75 -5.13
C ASP A 27 -6.07 -6.31 -5.45
N ILE A 28 -6.93 -5.61 -6.20
CA ILE A 28 -6.80 -4.18 -6.48
C ILE A 28 -7.43 -3.40 -5.34
N LEU A 29 -6.60 -2.61 -4.66
CA LEU A 29 -7.04 -1.76 -3.56
C LEU A 29 -7.25 -0.31 -4.02
N PHE A 30 -6.32 0.19 -4.84
CA PHE A 30 -6.39 1.55 -5.36
C PHE A 30 -5.83 1.64 -6.78
N VAL A 31 -6.22 2.70 -7.47
CA VAL A 31 -5.62 3.16 -8.72
C VAL A 31 -4.82 4.41 -8.41
N SER A 32 -3.57 4.42 -8.84
CA SER A 32 -2.67 5.57 -8.77
C SER A 32 -2.52 6.16 -10.17
N SER A 33 -2.73 7.47 -10.32
CA SER A 33 -2.48 8.21 -11.56
C SER A 33 -1.58 9.42 -11.31
N ASP A 34 -1.06 10.01 -12.40
CA ASP A 34 -0.16 11.16 -12.38
C ASP A 34 1.04 10.97 -11.46
N ASN A 35 1.66 9.78 -11.51
CA ASN A 35 2.80 9.39 -10.69
C ASN A 35 2.52 9.45 -9.18
N GLY A 36 1.32 9.04 -8.76
CA GLY A 36 0.93 8.97 -7.35
C GLY A 36 0.39 10.28 -6.77
N LYS A 37 0.16 11.30 -7.61
CA LYS A 37 -0.52 12.53 -7.17
C LYS A 37 -2.02 12.31 -6.91
N HIS A 38 -2.60 11.34 -7.61
CA HIS A 38 -4.01 11.00 -7.47
C HIS A 38 -4.15 9.53 -7.15
N ILE A 39 -4.87 9.23 -6.08
CA ILE A 39 -5.14 7.87 -5.61
C ILE A 39 -6.63 7.75 -5.35
N GLU A 40 -7.25 6.78 -6.00
CA GLU A 40 -8.68 6.57 -5.96
C GLU A 40 -9.03 5.08 -5.79
N LEU A 41 -10.27 4.81 -5.40
CA LEU A 41 -10.80 3.45 -5.38
C LEU A 41 -11.00 2.96 -6.83
N PRO A 42 -10.74 1.67 -7.12
CA PRO A 42 -10.95 1.13 -8.44
C PRO A 42 -12.44 1.23 -8.83
N SER A 43 -12.70 1.84 -9.98
CA SER A 43 -14.06 1.93 -10.55
C SER A 43 -14.62 0.53 -10.80
N SER A 44 -15.84 0.26 -10.31
CA SER A 44 -16.49 -1.04 -10.55
C SER A 44 -16.84 -1.28 -12.03
N LYS A 45 -16.84 -0.24 -12.86
CA LYS A 45 -17.01 -0.38 -14.32
C LYS A 45 -15.74 -0.87 -14.99
N GLU A 46 -14.59 -0.41 -14.51
CA GLU A 46 -13.29 -0.80 -15.06
C GLU A 46 -12.82 -2.11 -14.46
N PHE A 47 -12.90 -2.25 -13.13
CA PHE A 47 -12.43 -3.40 -12.36
C PHE A 47 -13.58 -4.09 -11.59
N PRO A 48 -14.53 -4.73 -12.29
CA PRO A 48 -15.72 -5.33 -11.67
C PRO A 48 -15.39 -6.47 -10.69
N THR A 49 -14.34 -7.26 -10.97
CA THR A 49 -13.89 -8.36 -10.11
C THR A 49 -12.87 -7.93 -9.05
N LYS A 50 -12.42 -6.66 -9.08
CA LYS A 50 -11.43 -6.07 -8.17
C LYS A 50 -10.12 -6.83 -8.02
N GLY A 51 -9.77 -7.71 -8.97
CA GLY A 51 -8.53 -8.47 -8.93
C GLY A 51 -7.89 -8.62 -10.31
N VAL A 52 -6.63 -9.01 -10.30
CA VAL A 52 -5.83 -9.28 -11.50
C VAL A 52 -5.21 -10.66 -11.38
N PHE A 53 -5.36 -11.46 -12.43
CA PHE A 53 -4.69 -12.74 -12.55
C PHE A 53 -3.23 -12.55 -12.99
N ILE A 54 -2.29 -13.09 -12.24
CA ILE A 54 -0.87 -13.09 -12.61
C ILE A 54 -0.55 -14.42 -13.29
N SER A 55 -0.28 -14.38 -14.59
CA SER A 55 -0.14 -15.58 -15.42
C SER A 55 1.21 -16.30 -15.27
N SER A 56 2.24 -15.60 -14.83
CA SER A 56 3.62 -16.11 -14.74
C SER A 56 4.42 -15.39 -13.67
N GLU A 57 5.47 -16.05 -13.17
CA GLU A 57 6.46 -15.49 -12.25
C GLU A 57 5.86 -15.02 -10.91
N PHE A 58 4.71 -15.58 -10.52
CA PHE A 58 4.07 -15.26 -9.25
C PHE A 58 4.93 -15.63 -8.04
N GLU A 59 5.74 -16.69 -8.16
CA GLU A 59 6.72 -17.08 -7.15
C GLU A 59 7.75 -15.98 -6.86
N ASN A 60 8.06 -15.10 -7.83
CA ASN A 60 8.92 -13.95 -7.62
C ASN A 60 8.21 -12.87 -6.79
N ILE A 61 6.90 -12.71 -6.96
CA ILE A 61 6.08 -11.80 -6.16
C ILE A 61 6.02 -12.32 -4.73
N SER A 62 5.64 -13.59 -4.53
CA SER A 62 5.52 -14.19 -3.19
C SER A 62 6.82 -14.23 -2.40
N ARG A 63 7.98 -14.23 -3.08
CA ARG A 63 9.29 -14.09 -2.41
C ARG A 63 9.60 -12.66 -1.99
N GLN A 64 9.07 -11.67 -2.71
CA GLN A 64 9.38 -10.26 -2.51
C GLN A 64 8.41 -9.55 -1.57
N PHE A 65 7.16 -10.00 -1.52
CA PHE A 65 6.08 -9.35 -0.80
C PHE A 65 5.37 -10.36 0.10
N LYS A 66 4.98 -9.92 1.30
CA LYS A 66 4.10 -10.68 2.19
C LYS A 66 2.63 -10.50 1.77
N GLU A 67 1.74 -11.36 2.27
CA GLU A 67 0.31 -11.40 1.89
C GLU A 67 -0.41 -10.05 2.05
N GLU A 68 -0.14 -9.32 3.13
CA GLU A 68 -0.71 -7.99 3.40
C GLU A 68 0.19 -6.82 2.97
N GLU A 69 1.28 -7.09 2.23
CA GLU A 69 2.19 -6.05 1.78
C GLU A 69 1.74 -5.46 0.44
N LEU A 70 1.66 -4.13 0.39
CA LEU A 70 1.25 -3.39 -0.80
C LEU A 70 2.39 -3.23 -1.79
N PHE A 71 2.09 -3.39 -3.08
CA PHE A 71 3.02 -3.12 -4.17
C PHE A 71 2.30 -2.55 -5.40
N TYR A 72 3.09 -2.03 -6.35
CA TYR A 72 2.56 -1.48 -7.59
C TYR A 72 2.56 -2.55 -8.69
N LEU A 73 1.48 -2.60 -9.45
CA LEU A 73 1.38 -3.32 -10.72
C LEU A 73 1.29 -2.29 -11.85
N GLN A 74 2.35 -2.22 -12.66
CA GLN A 74 2.55 -1.14 -13.63
C GLN A 74 1.90 -1.41 -14.99
N LYS A 75 1.65 -2.68 -15.31
CA LYS A 75 1.09 -3.10 -16.59
C LYS A 75 0.13 -4.25 -16.38
N TRP A 76 -1.04 -4.14 -16.99
CA TRP A 76 -2.07 -5.18 -17.02
C TRP A 76 -2.82 -5.10 -18.36
N THR A 77 -3.50 -6.18 -18.69
CA THR A 77 -4.30 -6.31 -19.90
C THR A 77 -5.70 -6.76 -19.51
N ARG A 78 -6.72 -6.23 -20.19
CA ARG A 78 -8.10 -6.71 -20.07
C ARG A 78 -8.34 -7.81 -21.10
N ASP A 79 -8.91 -8.92 -20.66
CA ASP A 79 -9.37 -10.00 -21.51
C ASP A 79 -10.84 -9.75 -21.86
N ASP A 80 -11.07 -9.23 -23.07
CA ASP A 80 -12.41 -8.93 -23.56
C ASP A 80 -13.26 -10.19 -23.75
N GLY A 81 -12.66 -11.37 -23.94
CA GLY A 81 -13.40 -12.63 -24.07
C GLY A 81 -14.09 -13.03 -22.76
N LYS A 82 -13.47 -12.71 -21.62
CA LYS A 82 -14.06 -12.96 -20.29
C LYS A 82 -15.15 -11.94 -19.90
N ILE A 83 -15.31 -10.86 -20.66
CA ILE A 83 -16.36 -9.86 -20.39
C ILE A 83 -17.74 -10.45 -20.67
N ASP A 84 -17.88 -11.22 -21.73
CA ASP A 84 -19.16 -11.85 -22.07
C ASP A 84 -19.55 -12.89 -21.00
N GLU A 85 -18.58 -13.65 -20.49
CA GLU A 85 -18.78 -14.57 -19.37
C GLU A 85 -19.16 -13.84 -18.08
N LEU A 86 -18.52 -12.69 -17.80
CA LEU A 86 -18.84 -11.85 -16.65
C LEU A 86 -20.27 -11.31 -16.74
N ASN A 87 -20.63 -10.73 -17.89
CA ASN A 87 -21.95 -10.13 -18.12
C ASN A 87 -23.07 -11.19 -18.11
N SER A 88 -22.75 -12.41 -18.54
CA SER A 88 -23.68 -13.55 -18.52
C SER A 88 -23.76 -14.23 -17.14
N GLY A 89 -22.91 -13.84 -16.19
CA GLY A 89 -22.84 -14.46 -14.85
C GLY A 89 -22.24 -15.87 -14.83
N VAL A 90 -21.50 -16.25 -15.87
CA VAL A 90 -20.89 -17.58 -16.04
C VAL A 90 -19.41 -17.58 -15.61
N LEU A 91 -18.81 -16.40 -15.45
CA LEU A 91 -17.44 -16.27 -14.96
C LEU A 91 -17.32 -16.89 -13.54
N PRO A 92 -16.42 -17.88 -13.34
CA PRO A 92 -16.25 -18.51 -12.04
C PRO A 92 -15.85 -17.51 -10.93
N PRO A 93 -16.29 -17.72 -9.68
CA PRO A 93 -15.79 -16.95 -8.54
C PRO A 93 -14.26 -17.08 -8.42
N GLY A 94 -13.56 -15.95 -8.34
CA GLY A 94 -12.09 -15.91 -8.28
C GLY A 94 -11.39 -15.81 -9.63
N ASP A 95 -12.14 -15.87 -10.73
CA ASP A 95 -11.62 -15.52 -12.05
C ASP A 95 -11.65 -14.01 -12.27
N HIS A 96 -10.65 -13.52 -13.00
CA HIS A 96 -10.49 -12.11 -13.30
C HIS A 96 -10.47 -11.86 -14.79
N ILE A 97 -11.11 -10.77 -15.21
CA ILE A 97 -11.07 -10.26 -16.59
C ILE A 97 -9.79 -9.47 -16.86
N HIS A 98 -8.94 -9.24 -15.85
CA HIS A 98 -7.65 -8.60 -16.01
C HIS A 98 -6.54 -9.59 -15.72
N TRP A 99 -5.46 -9.50 -16.50
CA TRP A 99 -4.28 -10.30 -16.26
C TRP A 99 -2.99 -9.51 -16.45
N ALA A 100 -1.91 -9.97 -15.82
CA ALA A 100 -0.57 -9.42 -15.94
C ALA A 100 0.51 -10.50 -15.77
N LYS A 101 1.76 -10.13 -16.05
CA LYS A 101 2.94 -10.97 -15.74
C LYS A 101 3.59 -10.49 -14.45
N GLY A 102 4.25 -11.40 -13.73
CA GLY A 102 4.96 -11.04 -12.50
C GLY A 102 6.09 -10.04 -12.71
N THR A 103 6.62 -9.89 -13.92
CA THR A 103 7.60 -8.86 -14.30
C THR A 103 7.04 -7.44 -14.34
N ALA A 104 5.71 -7.26 -14.28
CA ALA A 104 5.08 -5.95 -14.25
C ALA A 104 4.96 -5.35 -12.83
N VAL A 105 5.42 -6.05 -11.80
CA VAL A 105 5.38 -5.55 -10.42
C VAL A 105 6.55 -4.65 -10.09
N LYS A 106 6.31 -3.66 -9.25
CA LYS A 106 7.32 -2.74 -8.74
C LYS A 106 7.17 -2.61 -7.23
N LYS A 107 8.31 -2.69 -6.53
CA LYS A 107 8.36 -2.40 -5.10
C LYS A 107 7.96 -0.95 -4.87
N LYS A 108 7.11 -0.77 -3.88
CA LYS A 108 6.72 0.53 -3.39
C LYS A 108 7.89 1.17 -2.62
N ASP A 109 7.99 2.50 -2.71
CA ASP A 109 8.85 3.25 -1.79
C ASP A 109 8.29 3.15 -0.35
N PRO A 110 9.09 2.75 0.65
CA PRO A 110 8.65 2.61 2.04
C PRO A 110 7.92 3.83 2.60
N LEU A 111 8.17 5.03 2.07
CA LEU A 111 7.60 6.30 2.52
C LEU A 111 6.37 6.77 1.75
N SER A 112 5.91 6.08 0.68
CA SER A 112 4.75 6.59 -0.10
C SER A 112 3.38 6.40 0.57
N PHE A 113 3.27 5.61 1.64
CA PHE A 113 2.02 5.32 2.36
C PHE A 113 2.37 5.21 3.82
N ILE A 114 2.36 6.35 4.48
CA ILE A 114 2.64 6.46 5.90
C ILE A 114 1.28 6.36 6.60
N PRO A 115 1.07 5.36 7.48
CA PRO A 115 -0.22 5.17 8.13
C PRO A 115 -0.55 6.36 9.04
N ILE A 116 -1.85 6.67 9.15
CA ILE A 116 -2.38 7.64 10.10
C ILE A 116 -3.10 6.85 11.20
N PHE A 117 -2.71 7.07 12.45
CA PHE A 117 -3.37 6.50 13.62
C PHE A 117 -4.20 7.55 14.32
N ASP A 118 -5.41 7.17 14.73
CA ASP A 118 -6.24 8.01 15.60
C ASP A 118 -5.74 7.93 17.04
N GLY A 119 -5.56 9.09 17.67
CA GLY A 119 -5.16 9.15 19.07
C GLY A 119 -4.67 10.52 19.50
N LYS A 120 -4.34 10.63 20.80
CA LYS A 120 -3.75 11.85 21.35
C LYS A 120 -2.28 11.94 20.95
N LEU A 121 -1.80 13.17 20.82
CA LEU A 121 -0.37 13.42 20.60
C LEU A 121 0.48 12.89 21.77
N PRO A 122 1.75 12.53 21.50
CA PRO A 122 2.67 12.09 22.55
C PRO A 122 2.85 13.18 23.59
N ASN A 123 2.98 12.79 24.86
CA ASN A 123 3.27 13.74 25.94
C ASN A 123 4.56 14.51 25.63
N ILE A 124 4.52 15.84 25.67
CA ILE A 124 5.65 16.70 25.26
C ILE A 124 6.92 16.46 26.09
N SER A 125 6.78 16.10 27.37
CA SER A 125 7.89 15.92 28.29
C SER A 125 8.46 14.50 28.25
N THR A 126 7.60 13.48 28.08
CA THR A 126 8.01 12.07 28.19
C THR A 126 8.11 11.35 26.83
N GLY A 127 7.49 11.91 25.79
CA GLY A 127 7.29 11.28 24.49
C GLY A 127 6.30 10.12 24.51
N GLU A 128 5.65 9.85 25.64
CA GLU A 128 4.75 8.70 25.79
C GLU A 128 3.48 8.87 24.98
N VAL A 129 3.06 7.79 24.33
CA VAL A 129 1.86 7.75 23.49
C VAL A 129 1.06 6.48 23.77
N ASP A 130 -0.24 6.65 23.98
CA ASP A 130 -1.18 5.55 24.20
C ASP A 130 -1.94 5.23 22.91
N ILE A 131 -1.19 4.74 21.92
CA ILE A 131 -1.73 4.27 20.65
C ILE A 131 -1.25 2.83 20.41
N ASN A 132 -2.19 1.93 20.20
CA ASN A 132 -1.91 0.52 19.96
C ASN A 132 -1.49 0.26 18.51
N GLY A 133 -0.56 -0.67 18.33
CA GLY A 133 -0.14 -1.12 17.01
C GLY A 133 0.74 -0.14 16.23
N LEU A 134 1.30 0.87 16.90
CA LEU A 134 2.26 1.78 16.27
C LEU A 134 3.44 1.02 15.65
N PRO A 135 3.84 1.36 14.42
CA PRO A 135 4.90 0.65 13.73
C PRO A 135 6.26 1.07 14.30
N VAL A 136 7.04 0.09 14.75
CA VAL A 136 8.36 0.31 15.34
C VAL A 136 9.36 0.74 14.26
N ASN A 137 10.14 1.78 14.53
CA ASN A 137 11.19 2.31 13.64
C ASN A 137 10.71 2.62 12.22
N LYS A 138 9.41 2.93 12.06
CA LYS A 138 8.79 3.29 10.80
C LYS A 138 7.99 4.57 10.99
N PRO A 139 7.86 5.40 9.95
CA PRO A 139 7.08 6.62 10.04
C PRO A 139 5.60 6.29 10.22
N PHE A 140 4.91 7.11 10.99
CA PHE A 140 3.45 7.17 11.04
C PHE A 140 3.01 8.60 11.35
N PHE A 141 1.77 8.94 11.03
CA PHE A 141 1.14 10.19 11.45
C PHE A 141 0.11 9.90 12.56
N ILE A 142 -0.17 10.90 13.38
CA ILE A 142 -1.25 10.86 14.38
C ILE A 142 -2.32 11.85 13.95
N ARG A 143 -3.57 11.39 13.89
CA ARG A 143 -4.74 12.26 13.76
C ARG A 143 -5.30 12.50 15.16
N ASP A 144 -5.18 13.74 15.62
CA ASP A 144 -5.79 14.20 16.85
C ASP A 144 -6.91 15.18 16.48
N HIS A 145 -8.15 14.81 16.84
CA HIS A 145 -9.36 15.48 16.35
C HIS A 145 -9.45 15.55 14.81
N GLN A 146 -9.25 16.72 14.21
CA GLN A 146 -9.33 16.96 12.76
C GLN A 146 -7.97 17.26 12.12
N GLU A 147 -6.91 17.29 12.91
CA GLU A 147 -5.58 17.68 12.47
C GLU A 147 -4.64 16.46 12.44
N ILE A 148 -3.72 16.45 11.47
CA ILE A 148 -2.75 15.37 11.25
C ILE A 148 -1.36 15.89 11.61
N TYR A 149 -0.68 15.18 12.50
CA TYR A 149 0.63 15.55 13.05
C TYR A 149 1.68 14.49 12.76
N GLY A 150 2.93 14.90 12.54
CA GLY A 150 4.07 14.01 12.33
C GLY A 150 4.91 14.39 11.09
N PRO A 151 5.62 13.42 10.47
CA PRO A 151 5.65 12.01 10.85
C PRO A 151 6.39 11.76 12.17
N PHE A 152 5.98 10.72 12.90
CA PHE A 152 6.60 10.20 14.12
C PHE A 152 7.21 8.81 13.90
N THR A 153 8.10 8.38 14.78
CA THR A 153 8.64 7.01 14.88
C THR A 153 8.46 6.50 16.30
N ALA A 154 8.18 5.20 16.45
CA ALA A 154 8.02 4.56 17.76
C ALA A 154 9.26 3.73 18.12
N ASN A 155 9.61 3.71 19.40
CA ASN A 155 10.63 2.82 19.93
C ASN A 155 10.20 1.34 19.86
N ALA A 156 11.18 0.43 19.92
CA ALA A 156 10.90 -0.99 20.06
C ALA A 156 10.19 -1.24 21.40
N ARG A 157 9.06 -1.94 21.38
CA ARG A 157 8.37 -2.41 22.60
C ARG A 157 9.29 -3.42 23.29
N GLN A 158 9.91 -3.04 24.39
CA GLN A 158 10.35 -4.01 25.39
C GLN A 158 9.14 -4.35 26.27
N ALA A 159 9.04 -5.61 26.71
CA ALA A 159 8.01 -6.00 27.68
C ALA A 159 8.17 -5.09 28.91
N ASP A 160 7.13 -4.32 29.22
CA ASP A 160 7.03 -3.38 30.35
C ASP A 160 7.46 -1.91 30.09
N GLU A 161 7.86 -1.54 28.86
CA GLU A 161 8.13 -0.13 28.53
C GLU A 161 6.92 0.58 27.91
N THR A 162 6.66 1.82 28.36
CA THR A 162 5.71 2.73 27.71
C THR A 162 6.17 3.03 26.29
N ILE A 163 5.23 3.02 25.34
CA ILE A 163 5.55 3.34 23.95
C ILE A 163 5.85 4.83 23.87
N LYS A 164 7.01 5.16 23.30
CA LYS A 164 7.43 6.53 23.07
C LYS A 164 7.47 6.81 21.59
N ALA A 165 6.89 7.94 21.21
CA ALA A 165 6.93 8.45 19.86
C ALA A 165 7.77 9.73 19.83
N SER A 166 8.67 9.80 18.86
CA SER A 166 9.49 10.97 18.59
C SER A 166 9.35 11.38 17.13
N PRO A 167 9.70 12.63 16.75
CA PRO A 167 9.68 13.04 15.36
C PRO A 167 10.51 12.09 14.49
N PHE A 168 9.93 11.61 13.38
CA PHE A 168 10.65 10.76 12.44
C PHE A 168 11.68 11.63 11.70
N PRO A 169 12.99 11.33 11.83
CA PRO A 169 14.01 12.14 11.20
C PRO A 169 13.94 11.98 9.68
N GLN A 170 13.61 13.06 8.96
CA GLN A 170 13.72 13.12 7.50
C GLN A 170 14.78 14.15 7.12
N THR A 171 15.77 13.73 6.34
CA THR A 171 16.83 14.61 5.79
C THR A 171 16.33 15.47 4.62
N VAL A 172 15.06 15.87 4.61
CA VAL A 172 14.46 16.54 3.45
C VAL A 172 14.59 18.07 3.52
N LEU A 173 14.86 18.60 4.71
CA LEU A 173 15.25 20.00 4.88
C LEU A 173 16.37 20.00 5.91
N ASN A 174 17.41 20.78 5.70
CA ASN A 174 18.54 20.96 6.63
C ASN A 174 18.13 21.68 7.94
N ILE A 175 16.93 21.38 8.45
CA ILE A 175 16.37 21.90 9.67
C ILE A 175 16.89 20.98 10.77
N LYS A 176 17.86 21.49 11.54
CA LYS A 176 18.21 20.92 12.83
C LYS A 176 16.93 20.79 13.63
N ILE A 177 16.56 19.56 13.99
CA ILE A 177 15.57 19.31 15.03
C ILE A 177 16.11 20.02 16.27
N LEU A 178 15.47 21.11 16.68
CA LEU A 178 15.74 21.76 17.95
C LEU A 178 15.25 20.80 19.03
N THR A 179 16.16 19.95 19.49
CA THR A 179 15.99 19.27 20.77
C THR A 179 15.89 20.35 21.83
N ALA A 180 14.69 20.52 22.41
CA ALA A 180 14.54 21.24 23.65
C ALA A 180 15.29 20.46 24.74
N THR A 181 16.54 20.83 24.97
CA THR A 181 17.27 20.48 26.18
C THR A 181 16.67 21.29 27.32
N CYS A 182 16.03 20.60 28.27
CA CYS A 182 15.87 21.10 29.64
C CYS A 182 17.18 20.92 30.40
#